data_AF-A0A822XKU0-F1
#
_entry.id   AF-A0A822XKU0-F1
#
_cell.length_a   1.000
_cell.length_b   1.000
_cell.length_c   1.000
_cell.angle_alpha   90.00
_cell.angle_beta   90.00
_cell.angle_gamma   90.00
#
_symmetry.space_group_name_H-M   'P 1'
#
loop_
_entity.id
_entity.type
_entity.pdbx_description
1 polymer ?
#
loop_
_entity_poly.entity_id
_entity_poly.type
_entity_poly.pdbx_seq_one_letter_code
_entity_poly.pdbx_strand_id
1 'polypeptide(L)' 'MTIEHIVLFKVKDDTEPSKINAMIGGLNALTSLDQVLHLSAGPIYRNRSSALNSIHMLHSR' A
#
# COMPACT_ATOMS: atom_id res chain seq x y z
N MET A 1 -1.08 0.96 24.55
CA MET A 1 -2.16 0.88 23.55
C MET A 1 -1.52 1.11 22.20
N THR A 2 -1.73 0.21 21.24
CA THR A 2 -1.13 0.30 19.89
C THR A 2 -2.18 0.86 18.95
N ILE A 3 -1.81 1.78 18.06
CA ILE A 3 -2.71 2.38 17.07
C ILE A 3 -2.45 1.70 15.72
N GLU A 4 -3.51 1.22 15.07
CA GLU A 4 -3.41 0.62 13.74
C GLU A 4 -3.87 1.63 12.70
N HIS A 5 -3.01 1.97 11.74
CA HIS A 5 -3.38 2.80 10.60
C HIS A 5 -3.51 1.93 9.35
N ILE A 6 -4.72 1.84 8.80
CA ILE A 6 -5.01 1.11 7.57
C ILE A 6 -5.54 2.09 6.53
N VAL A 7 -4.89 2.15 5.37
CA VAL A 7 -5.30 3.01 4.25
C VAL A 7 -5.50 2.15 3.00
N LEU A 8 -6.63 2.36 2.35
CA LEU A 8 -6.96 1.76 1.06
C LEU A 8 -6.95 2.85 0.00
N PHE A 9 -6.23 2.63 -1.09
CA PHE A 9 -6.17 3.59 -2.18
C PHE A 9 -6.22 2.90 -3.54
N LYS A 10 -6.97 3.50 -4.46
CA LYS A 10 -7.07 3.08 -5.86
C LYS A 10 -6.02 3.83 -6.67
N VAL A 11 -5.20 3.10 -7.41
CA VAL A 11 -4.32 3.70 -8.42
C VAL A 11 -5.15 4.06 -9.67
N LYS A 12 -4.79 5.14 -10.36
CA LYS A 12 -5.42 5.50 -11.62
C LYS A 12 -5.29 4.35 -12.62
N ASP A 13 -6.35 4.14 -13.37
CA ASP A 13 -6.36 3.20 -14.49
C ASP A 13 -5.24 3.64 -15.49
N ASP A 14 -4.57 2.67 -16.12
CA ASP A 14 -3.42 2.86 -17.04
C ASP A 14 -2.09 3.36 -16.41
N THR A 15 -1.96 3.34 -15.08
CA THR A 15 -0.65 3.60 -14.44
C THR A 15 0.32 2.46 -14.72
N GLU A 16 1.50 2.78 -15.26
CA GLU A 16 2.52 1.77 -15.55
C GLU A 16 2.95 0.98 -14.31
N PRO A 17 3.09 -0.36 -14.40
CA PRO A 17 3.49 -1.20 -13.27
C PRO A 17 4.79 -0.76 -12.59
N SER A 18 5.74 -0.22 -13.35
CA SER A 18 7.01 0.31 -12.81
C SER A 18 6.80 1.47 -11.84
N LYS A 19 5.85 2.38 -12.12
CA LYS A 19 5.51 3.51 -11.25
C LYS A 19 4.78 3.04 -9.99
N ILE A 20 3.92 2.02 -10.12
CA ILE A 20 3.25 1.39 -8.98
C ILE A 20 4.29 0.76 -8.06
N ASN A 21 5.22 -0.03 -8.61
CA ASN A 21 6.29 -0.67 -7.85
C ASN A 21 7.20 0.35 -7.17
N ALA A 22 7.56 1.45 -7.85
CA ALA A 22 8.34 2.53 -7.27
C ALA A 22 7.61 3.21 -6.10
N MET A 23 6.30 3.48 -6.25
CA MET A 23 5.46 4.02 -5.18
C MET A 23 5.39 3.06 -3.98
N ILE A 24 5.14 1.77 -4.20
CA ILE A 24 5.11 0.76 -3.13
C ILE A 24 6.47 0.66 -2.44
N GLY A 25 7.58 0.69 -3.20
CA GLY A 25 8.92 0.72 -2.64
C GLY A 25 9.16 1.95 -1.76
N GLY A 26 8.75 3.14 -2.21
CA GLY A 26 8.83 4.37 -1.44
C GLY A 26 8.00 4.34 -0.16
N LEU A 27 6.78 3.79 -0.21
CA LEU A 27 5.93 3.62 0.98
C LEU A 27 6.55 2.66 1.99
N ASN A 28 7.09 1.52 1.54
CA ASN A 28 7.75 0.57 2.43
C ASN A 28 9.04 1.15 3.04
N ALA A 29 9.75 2.02 2.33
CA ALA A 29 10.94 2.70 2.85
C ALA A 29 10.64 3.67 4.01
N LEU A 30 9.39 4.11 4.19
CA LEU A 30 8.98 4.93 5.34
C LEU A 30 9.02 4.15 6.66
N THR A 31 9.27 2.83 6.65
CA THR A 31 9.58 2.06 7.86
C THR A 31 10.81 2.57 8.60
N SER A 32 11.65 3.40 7.95
CA SER A 32 12.81 4.03 8.58
C SER A 32 12.46 5.24 9.46
N LEU A 33 11.18 5.64 9.55
CA LEU A 33 10.73 6.70 10.45
C LEU A 33 10.67 6.18 11.90
N ASP A 34 11.22 6.95 12.84
CA ASP A 34 11.31 6.60 14.27
C ASP A 34 9.96 6.26 14.93
N GLN A 35 8.87 6.83 14.40
CA GLN A 35 7.53 6.72 14.96
C GLN A 35 6.74 5.50 14.45
N VAL A 36 7.28 4.71 13.51
CA VAL A 36 6.55 3.63 12.84
C VAL A 36 7.18 2.29 13.21
N LEU A 37 6.46 1.50 14.00
CA LEU A 37 6.97 0.21 14.50
C LEU A 37 6.95 -0.85 13.40
N HIS A 38 5.90 -0.85 12.59
CA HIS A 38 5.78 -1.69 11.40
C HIS A 38 5.04 -0.93 10.32
N LEU A 39 5.52 -0.99 9.07
CA LEU A 39 4.86 -0.44 7.90
C LEU A 39 4.91 -1.44 6.75
N SER A 40 3.81 -1.62 6.04
CA SER A 40 3.79 -2.44 4.82
C SER A 40 2.76 -1.92 3.83
N ALA A 41 3.17 -1.85 2.57
CA ALA A 41 2.36 -1.44 1.43
C ALA A 41 2.35 -2.54 0.36
N GLY A 42 1.18 -2.83 -0.22
CA GLY A 42 1.07 -3.82 -1.28
C GLY A 42 -0.31 -3.92 -1.93
N PRO A 43 -0.42 -4.64 -3.07
CA PRO A 43 -1.70 -4.88 -3.73
C PRO A 43 -2.57 -5.81 -2.89
N ILE A 44 -3.90 -5.61 -2.94
CA ILE A 44 -4.83 -6.56 -2.33
C ILE A 44 -4.93 -7.78 -3.23
N TYR A 45 -4.42 -8.92 -2.76
CA TYR A 45 -4.42 -10.15 -3.54
C TYR A 45 -5.86 -10.68 -3.72
N ARG A 46 -6.36 -10.55 -4.95
CA ARG A 46 -7.42 -11.36 -5.56
C ARG A 46 -8.78 -11.33 -4.82
N ASN A 47 -9.60 -10.37 -5.20
CA ASN A 47 -11.05 -10.45 -4.98
C ASN A 47 -11.73 -10.83 -6.31
N ARG A 48 -12.85 -11.55 -6.28
CA ARG A 48 -13.62 -11.96 -7.48
C ARG A 48 -14.17 -10.79 -8.30
N SER A 49 -13.90 -9.55 -7.87
CA SER A 49 -14.27 -8.31 -8.54
C SER A 49 -13.05 -7.65 -9.17
N SER A 50 -13.10 -7.42 -10.48
CA SER A 50 -12.10 -6.68 -11.25
C SER A 50 -11.86 -5.26 -10.73
N ALA A 51 -12.84 -4.67 -10.02
CA ALA A 51 -12.75 -3.35 -9.43
C ALA A 51 -11.66 -3.22 -8.34
N LEU A 52 -11.22 -4.34 -7.76
CA LEU A 52 -10.25 -4.36 -6.66
C LEU A 52 -8.81 -4.61 -7.12
N ASN A 53 -8.58 -4.91 -8.40
CA ASN A 53 -7.23 -5.16 -8.93
C ASN A 53 -6.34 -3.91 -8.87
N SER A 54 -6.92 -2.71 -8.86
CA SER A 54 -6.21 -1.44 -8.78
C SER A 54 -6.08 -0.93 -7.33
N ILE A 55 -6.60 -1.67 -6.34
CA ILE A 55 -6.58 -1.26 -4.92
C ILE A 55 -5.32 -1.81 -4.25
N HIS A 56 -4.60 -0.90 -3.60
CA HIS A 56 -3.46 -1.19 -2.76
C HIS A 56 -3.79 -0.80 -1.31
N MET A 57 -3.12 -1.47 -0.38
CA MET A 57 -3.26 -1.25 1.05
C MET A 57 -1.93 -0.77 1.62
N LEU A 58 -2.01 0.17 2.55
CA LEU A 58 -0.93 0.55 3.46
C LEU A 58 -1.38 0.20 4.88
N HIS A 59 -0.53 -0.48 5.63
CA HIS A 59 -0.76 -0.84 7.03
C HIS A 59 0.41 -0.41 7.89
N SER A 60 0.13 0.28 9.00
CA SER A 60 1.12 0.76 9.95
C SER A 60 0.70 0.45 11.40
N ARG A 61 1.68 0.21 12.27
CA ARG A 61 1.53 0.06 13.73
C ARG A 61 2.49 0.94 14.51
#